data_AF-A0A2W0AKR8-F1
#
_entry.id   AF-A0A2W0AKR8-F1
#
_cell.length_a   1.000
_cell.length_b   1.000
_cell.length_c   1.000
_cell.angle_alpha   90.00
_cell.angle_beta   90.00
_cell.angle_gamma   90.00
#
_symmetry.space_group_name_H-M   'P 1'
#
loop_
_entity.id
_entity.type
_entity.pdbx_description
1 polymer ?
#
loop_
_entity_poly.entity_id
_entity_poly.type
_entity_poly.pdbx_seq_one_letter_code
_entity_poly.pdbx_strand_id
1 'polypeptide(L)'
;MMYRRIWGVDDLRVRQTASGELLRFSWRVVDPIKAQALNDKKETPYLIETGTGAKMELAQAERVGQLRQVATPENGREYWMVFFNSHRAVKPGSQVDVVIGKFRASGLPVE
;
A
#
# COMPACT_ATOMS: atom_id res chain seq x y z
N MET A 1 -3.40 -7.38 14.97
CA MET A 1 -3.56 -8.83 15.23
C MET A 1 -3.92 -9.62 13.98
N MET A 2 -4.95 -9.23 13.20
CA MET A 2 -5.40 -10.03 12.03
C MET A 2 -4.37 -10.09 10.88
N TYR A 3 -3.87 -8.93 10.40
CA TYR A 3 -2.90 -8.89 9.29
C TYR A 3 -1.61 -9.66 9.59
N ARG A 4 -1.11 -9.56 10.83
CA ARG A 4 0.05 -10.32 11.31
C ARG A 4 -0.16 -11.83 11.21
N ARG A 5 -1.36 -12.32 11.58
CA ARG A 5 -1.66 -13.76 11.60
C ARG A 5 -1.85 -14.35 10.20
N ILE A 6 -2.63 -13.66 9.35
CA ILE A 6 -3.06 -14.16 8.04
C ILE A 6 -2.02 -13.85 6.96
N TRP A 7 -1.50 -12.62 6.96
CA TRP A 7 -0.66 -12.09 5.88
C TRP A 7 0.81 -11.93 6.27
N GLY A 8 1.17 -12.15 7.53
CA GLY A 8 2.56 -12.04 7.96
C GLY A 8 3.11 -10.63 7.94
N VAL A 9 2.24 -9.61 8.05
CA VAL A 9 2.63 -8.20 8.03
C VAL A 9 2.00 -7.42 9.18
N ASP A 10 2.70 -6.41 9.66
CA ASP A 10 2.22 -5.43 10.62
C ASP A 10 2.68 -4.00 10.26
N ASP A 11 2.41 -3.04 11.16
CA ASP A 11 2.74 -1.62 10.98
C ASP A 11 2.31 -1.04 9.62
N LEU A 12 1.07 -1.33 9.22
CA LEU A 12 0.49 -0.82 7.97
C LEU A 12 0.27 0.68 8.09
N ARG A 13 0.82 1.48 7.18
CA ARG A 13 0.66 2.95 7.20
C ARG A 13 0.30 3.56 5.85
N VAL A 14 -0.74 4.40 5.92
CA VAL A 14 -1.21 5.47 5.02
C VAL A 14 -0.43 6.78 5.08
N ARG A 15 0.46 7.19 4.16
CA ARG A 15 1.04 8.55 4.21
C ARG A 15 0.89 9.34 2.94
N GLN A 16 0.42 10.59 3.05
CA GLN A 16 0.46 11.54 1.95
C GLN A 16 1.82 12.23 1.87
N THR A 17 2.33 12.47 0.65
CA THR A 17 3.52 13.33 0.47
C THR A 17 3.19 14.80 0.70
N ALA A 18 4.20 15.62 1.00
CA ALA A 18 4.03 17.06 1.21
C ALA A 18 3.38 17.78 0.00
N SER A 19 3.59 17.28 -1.23
CA SER A 19 2.94 17.84 -2.41
C SER A 19 1.46 17.48 -2.52
N GLY A 20 0.97 16.46 -1.80
CA GLY A 20 -0.39 15.93 -1.88
C GLY A 20 -0.64 15.01 -3.08
N GLU A 21 0.35 14.81 -3.95
CA GLU A 21 0.18 14.12 -5.24
C GLU A 21 0.39 12.62 -5.15
N LEU A 22 1.04 12.15 -4.09
CA LEU A 22 1.41 10.76 -3.91
C LEU A 22 0.95 10.26 -2.54
N LEU A 23 0.57 9.00 -2.50
CA LEU A 23 0.26 8.26 -1.30
C LEU A 23 1.26 7.11 -1.18
N ARG A 24 2.00 7.06 -0.07
CA ARG A 24 2.86 5.93 0.27
C ARG A 24 2.08 4.98 1.18
N PHE A 25 1.98 3.73 0.76
CA PHE A 25 1.60 2.63 1.64
C PHE A 25 2.86 1.89 2.06
N SER A 26 3.06 1.70 3.37
CA SER A 26 4.16 0.91 3.92
C SER A 26 3.65 -0.16 4.88
N TRP A 27 4.43 -1.24 5.00
CA TRP A 27 4.17 -2.34 5.93
C TRP A 27 5.49 -2.97 6.35
N ARG A 28 5.49 -3.60 7.53
CA ARG A 28 6.60 -4.38 8.05
C ARG A 28 6.31 -5.86 7.94
N VAL A 29 7.27 -6.62 7.43
CA VAL A 29 7.16 -8.09 7.33
C VAL A 29 7.51 -8.71 8.67
N VAL A 30 6.69 -9.67 9.11
CA VAL A 30 6.91 -10.46 10.34
C VAL A 30 6.86 -11.97 10.11
N ASP A 31 6.30 -12.41 8.97
CA ASP A 31 6.38 -13.78 8.47
C ASP A 31 6.61 -13.72 6.94
N PRO A 32 7.84 -13.97 6.47
CA PRO A 32 8.22 -13.88 5.06
C PRO A 32 7.42 -14.79 4.13
N ILE A 33 6.99 -15.96 4.61
CA ILE A 33 6.28 -16.94 3.78
C ILE A 33 4.88 -16.43 3.47
N LYS A 34 4.19 -15.88 4.47
CA LYS A 34 2.84 -15.32 4.29
C LYS A 34 2.85 -13.99 3.54
N ALA A 35 3.89 -13.17 3.75
CA ALA A 35 3.99 -11.85 3.14
C ALA A 35 4.22 -11.87 1.62
N GLN A 36 4.52 -13.03 1.03
CA GLN A 36 4.75 -13.16 -0.42
C GLN A 36 3.58 -12.61 -1.25
N ALA A 37 2.34 -12.72 -0.76
CA ALA A 37 1.16 -12.22 -1.46
C ALA A 37 1.18 -10.69 -1.69
N LEU A 38 1.83 -9.91 -0.82
CA LEU A 38 1.92 -8.45 -0.97
C LEU A 38 3.06 -8.04 -1.92
N ASN A 39 4.06 -8.90 -2.07
CA ASN A 39 5.27 -8.64 -2.85
C ASN A 39 5.23 -9.32 -4.24
N ASP A 40 4.14 -10.01 -4.60
CA ASP A 40 4.02 -10.63 -5.92
C ASP A 40 3.88 -9.54 -7.01
N LYS A 41 4.87 -9.49 -7.90
CA LYS A 41 4.92 -8.56 -9.03
C LYS A 41 3.77 -8.74 -10.04
N LYS A 42 3.07 -9.88 -10.02
CA LYS A 42 1.92 -10.13 -10.90
C LYS A 42 0.68 -9.40 -10.45
N GLU A 43 0.59 -9.07 -9.17
CA GLU A 43 -0.57 -8.37 -8.63
C GLU A 43 -0.56 -6.91 -9.07
N THR A 44 -1.76 -6.37 -9.27
CA THR A 44 -1.99 -4.95 -9.62
C THR A 44 -2.63 -4.23 -8.44
N PRO A 45 -1.83 -3.74 -7.47
CA PRO A 45 -2.31 -2.96 -6.35
C PRO A 45 -3.12 -1.73 -6.76
N TYR A 46 -4.11 -1.40 -5.94
CA TYR A 46 -4.82 -0.13 -5.99
C TYR A 46 -5.27 0.28 -4.59
N LEU A 47 -5.52 1.57 -4.43
CA LEU A 47 -6.05 2.17 -3.22
C LEU A 47 -7.43 2.78 -3.53
N ILE A 48 -8.37 2.66 -2.60
CA ILE A 48 -9.71 3.25 -2.71
C ILE A 48 -9.93 4.20 -1.54
N GLU A 49 -10.37 5.42 -1.81
CA GLU A 49 -10.86 6.33 -0.77
C GLU A 49 -12.29 5.92 -0.37
N THR A 50 -12.50 5.68 0.92
CA THR A 50 -13.72 5.01 1.41
C THR A 50 -14.98 5.86 1.35
N GLY A 51 -14.88 7.19 1.44
CA GLY A 51 -16.03 8.09 1.41
C GLY A 51 -16.55 8.38 0.00
N THR A 52 -15.64 8.44 -0.98
CA THR A 52 -15.90 8.86 -2.36
C THR A 52 -15.86 7.69 -3.35
N GLY A 53 -15.23 6.58 -2.98
CA GLY A 53 -14.97 5.46 -3.90
C GLY A 53 -13.89 5.76 -4.95
N ALA A 54 -13.19 6.90 -4.83
CA ALA A 54 -12.14 7.25 -5.77
C ALA A 54 -11.01 6.21 -5.73
N LYS A 55 -10.55 5.78 -6.92
CA LYS A 55 -9.52 4.74 -7.07
C LYS A 55 -8.19 5.36 -7.48
N MET A 56 -7.13 4.94 -6.80
CA MET A 56 -5.75 5.38 -7.01
C MET A 56 -4.91 4.20 -7.50
N GLU A 57 -4.24 4.42 -8.62
CA GLU A 57 -3.39 3.43 -9.26
C GLU A 57 -1.94 3.57 -8.78
N LEU A 58 -1.17 2.49 -8.92
CA LEU A 58 0.26 2.50 -8.63
C LEU A 58 0.97 3.56 -9.44
N ALA A 59 1.81 4.34 -8.76
CA ALA A 59 2.67 5.30 -9.41
C ALA A 59 3.75 4.59 -10.23
N GLN A 60 3.98 5.10 -11.44
CA GLN A 60 5.00 4.64 -12.37
C GLN A 60 5.91 5.81 -12.73
N ALA A 61 7.22 5.60 -12.67
CA ALA A 61 8.20 6.55 -13.16
C ALA A 61 8.86 6.00 -14.42
N GLU A 62 9.00 6.83 -15.47
CA GLU A 62 9.42 6.39 -16.81
C GLU A 62 10.71 5.55 -16.84
N ARG A 63 11.66 5.80 -15.93
CA ARG A 63 12.94 5.09 -15.86
C ARG A 63 13.02 4.00 -14.78
N VAL A 64 12.13 4.03 -13.79
CA VAL A 64 12.18 3.15 -12.60
C VAL A 64 11.08 2.09 -12.65
N GLY A 65 10.06 2.27 -13.50
CA GLY A 65 8.87 1.43 -13.54
C GLY A 65 7.93 1.73 -12.37
N GLN A 66 7.17 0.73 -11.93
CA GLN A 66 6.26 0.86 -10.78
C GLN A 66 7.04 1.16 -9.51
N LEU A 67 6.63 2.18 -8.77
CA LEU A 67 7.22 2.60 -7.50
C LEU A 67 6.76 1.69 -6.37
N ARG A 68 7.24 0.44 -6.39
CA ARG A 68 7.02 -0.58 -5.37
C ARG A 68 8.24 -1.48 -5.19
N GLN A 69 8.41 -1.99 -3.98
CA GLN A 69 9.43 -3.00 -3.68
C GLN A 69 8.86 -4.41 -3.85
N VAL A 70 9.36 -5.15 -4.84
CA VAL A 70 8.94 -6.52 -5.22
C VAL A 70 10.00 -7.58 -4.88
N ALA A 71 10.87 -7.30 -3.91
CA ALA A 71 11.88 -8.26 -3.45
C ALA A 71 11.25 -9.38 -2.60
N THR A 72 11.92 -10.52 -2.50
CA THR A 72 11.60 -11.57 -1.54
C THR A 72 11.41 -10.95 -0.15
N PRO A 73 10.27 -11.18 0.53
CA PRO A 73 10.04 -10.65 1.86
C PRO A 73 11.12 -11.09 2.86
N GLU A 74 11.55 -10.17 3.72
CA GLU A 74 12.53 -10.42 4.78
C GLU A 74 11.94 -10.05 6.14
N ASN A 75 12.10 -10.92 7.13
CA ASN A 75 11.53 -10.69 8.45
C ASN A 75 12.13 -9.43 9.08
N GLY A 76 11.28 -8.55 9.59
CA GLY A 76 11.67 -7.31 10.22
C GLY A 76 12.06 -6.19 9.25
N ARG A 77 11.88 -6.38 7.94
CA ARG A 77 12.11 -5.34 6.94
C ARG A 77 10.81 -4.60 6.60
N GLU A 78 10.91 -3.29 6.42
CA GLU A 78 9.82 -2.47 5.89
C GLU A 78 9.84 -2.52 4.37
N TYR A 79 8.65 -2.62 3.78
CA TYR A 79 8.41 -2.52 2.35
C TYR A 79 7.37 -1.43 2.08
N TRP A 80 7.38 -0.90 0.87
CA TRP A 80 6.47 0.16 0.47
C TRP A 80 6.09 0.12 -1.01
N MET A 81 4.98 0.78 -1.30
CA MET A 81 4.55 1.14 -2.64
C MET A 81 3.92 2.54 -2.65
N VAL A 82 3.89 3.17 -3.82
CA VAL A 82 3.37 4.52 -4.00
C VAL A 82 2.22 4.51 -4.99
N PHE A 83 1.16 5.26 -4.69
CA PHE A 83 -0.01 5.48 -5.54
C PHE A 83 -0.11 6.95 -5.95
N PHE A 84 -0.66 7.22 -7.13
CA PHE A 84 -1.01 8.58 -7.53
C PHE A 84 -2.32 9.02 -6.86
N ASN A 85 -2.27 10.16 -6.18
CA ASN A 85 -3.45 10.78 -5.58
C ASN A 85 -4.18 11.64 -6.63
N SER A 86 -4.89 10.99 -7.55
CA SER A 86 -5.63 11.65 -8.62
C SER A 86 -6.53 12.76 -8.07
N HIS A 87 -6.40 13.96 -8.64
CA HIS A 87 -7.14 15.16 -8.23
C HIS A 87 -7.03 15.51 -6.73
N ARG A 88 -6.00 14.99 -6.02
CA ARG A 88 -5.82 15.18 -4.57
C ARG A 88 -7.05 14.75 -3.77
N ALA A 89 -7.71 13.66 -4.21
CA ALA A 89 -8.95 13.15 -3.62
C ALA A 89 -8.77 12.66 -2.18
N VAL A 90 -7.60 12.09 -1.86
CA VAL A 90 -7.24 11.67 -0.50
C VAL A 90 -6.50 12.81 0.22
N LYS A 91 -6.82 13.03 1.49
CA LYS A 91 -6.18 14.03 2.36
C LYS A 91 -5.79 13.40 3.71
N PRO A 92 -4.96 14.06 4.53
CA PRO A 92 -4.73 13.59 5.89
C PRO A 92 -6.05 13.52 6.65
N GLY A 93 -6.28 12.42 7.36
CA GLY A 93 -7.55 12.09 8.02
C GLY A 93 -8.55 11.31 7.16
N SER A 94 -8.37 11.21 5.83
CA SER A 94 -9.16 10.31 4.98
C SER A 94 -8.98 8.85 5.41
N GLN A 95 -9.96 8.02 5.10
CA GLN A 95 -9.86 6.56 5.28
C GLN A 95 -9.77 5.88 3.93
N VAL A 96 -8.84 4.94 3.81
CA VAL A 96 -8.55 4.26 2.55
C VAL A 96 -8.51 2.75 2.71
N ASP A 97 -8.87 2.07 1.64
CA ASP A 97 -8.72 0.64 1.48
C ASP A 97 -7.58 0.36 0.50
N VAL A 98 -6.60 -0.46 0.92
CA VAL A 98 -5.52 -0.92 0.05
C VAL A 98 -5.81 -2.37 -0.37
N VAL A 99 -5.81 -2.62 -1.68
CA VAL A 99 -6.02 -3.95 -2.24
C VAL A 99 -4.81 -4.39 -3.06
N ILE A 100 -4.29 -5.58 -2.77
CA ILE A 100 -3.17 -6.23 -3.46
C ILE A 100 -3.56 -7.68 -3.70
N GLY A 101 -4.08 -7.99 -4.89
CA GLY A 101 -4.62 -9.33 -5.18
C GLY A 101 -5.72 -9.72 -4.18
N LYS A 102 -5.44 -10.76 -3.38
CA LYS A 102 -6.34 -11.23 -2.30
C LYS A 102 -6.19 -10.48 -0.98
N PHE A 103 -5.09 -9.74 -0.80
CA PHE A 103 -4.88 -8.93 0.39
C PHE A 103 -5.74 -7.68 0.31
N ARG A 104 -6.47 -7.39 1.39
CA ARG A 104 -7.21 -6.14 1.58
C ARG A 104 -6.97 -5.63 2.99
N ALA A 105 -6.46 -4.41 3.09
CA ALA A 105 -6.43 -3.65 4.32
C ALA A 105 -7.45 -2.54 4.24
N SER A 106 -8.48 -2.58 5.09
CA SER A 106 -9.59 -1.63 5.04
C SER A 106 -9.55 -0.59 6.16
N GLY A 107 -10.05 0.61 5.86
CA GLY A 107 -10.21 1.69 6.83
C GLY A 107 -8.88 2.21 7.40
N LEU A 108 -7.80 2.18 6.61
CA LEU A 108 -6.52 2.75 7.03
C LEU A 108 -6.63 4.27 7.05
N PRO A 109 -6.32 4.95 8.18
CA PRO A 109 -6.25 6.40 8.20
C PRO A 109 -5.04 6.88 7.40
N VAL A 110 -5.19 7.99 6.71
CA VAL A 110 -4.09 8.67 6.03
C VAL A 110 -3.47 9.70 6.96
N GLU A 111 -2.16 9.58 7.16
CA GLU A 111 -1.30 10.53 7.86
C GLU A 111 -0.71 11.58 6.90
#